data_AF-J4KT69-F1
#
_entry.id   AF-J4KT69-F1
#
_cell.length_a   1.000
_cell.length_b   1.000
_cell.length_c   1.000
_cell.angle_alpha   90.00
_cell.angle_beta   90.00
_cell.angle_gamma   90.00
#
_symmetry.space_group_name_H-M   'P 1'
#
loop_
_entity.id
_entity.type
_entity.pdbx_description
1 polymer ?
#
loop_
_entity_poly.entity_id
_entity_poly.type
_entity_poly.pdbx_seq_one_letter_code
_entity_poly.pdbx_strand_id
1 'polypeptide(L)'
;MVADELILKSPYMPTINEMLKNCMDHKDINGLPSIRDAYNECRKSFSPRQNFKWSHPMIYHVGREVGWSKINSSNTNTFNEFKNQFYRFKKELLKGKNFKISKIVPSEEKRKKFNKNLFEELREKHKI
;
A
#
# COMPACT_ATOMS: atom_id res chain seq x y z
N MET A 1 -3.90 -29.51 -0.81
CA MET A 1 -2.53 -29.03 -1.11
C MET A 1 -1.79 -28.50 0.11
N VAL A 2 -2.29 -27.51 0.87
CA VAL A 2 -1.55 -27.01 2.07
C VAL A 2 -1.52 -28.02 3.22
N ALA A 3 -2.63 -28.72 3.49
CA ALA A 3 -2.68 -29.72 4.55
C ALA A 3 -1.75 -30.91 4.29
N ASP A 4 -1.62 -31.33 3.03
CA ASP A 4 -0.80 -32.49 2.63
C ASP A 4 0.70 -32.23 2.85
N GLU A 5 1.20 -31.02 2.53
CA GLU A 5 2.60 -30.64 2.78
C GLU A 5 2.98 -30.70 4.26
N LEU A 6 2.06 -30.35 5.16
CA LEU A 6 2.30 -30.36 6.60
C LEU A 6 2.39 -31.77 7.17
N ILE A 7 1.51 -32.64 6.69
CA ILE A 7 1.53 -34.05 7.05
C ILE A 7 2.85 -34.68 6.59
N LEU A 8 3.36 -34.29 5.40
CA LEU A 8 4.61 -34.82 4.85
C LEU A 8 5.88 -34.26 5.51
N LYS A 9 5.86 -33.00 6.00
CA LYS A 9 7.02 -32.37 6.65
C LYS A 9 7.17 -32.71 8.13
N SER A 10 6.07 -33.04 8.80
CA SER A 10 6.09 -33.34 10.23
C SER A 10 6.39 -34.82 10.46
N PRO A 11 7.32 -35.19 11.37
CA PRO A 11 7.61 -36.59 11.70
C PRO A 11 6.45 -37.30 12.40
N TYR A 12 5.47 -36.54 12.90
CA TYR A 12 4.26 -37.02 13.57
C TYR A 12 3.03 -36.26 13.08
N MET A 13 1.83 -36.79 13.34
CA MET A 13 0.58 -36.12 12.97
C MET A 13 0.51 -34.73 13.62
N PRO A 14 0.42 -33.64 12.83
CA PRO A 14 0.41 -32.29 13.37
C PRO A 14 -0.85 -32.06 14.21
N THR A 15 -0.72 -31.20 15.21
CA THR A 15 -1.89 -30.81 16.01
C THR A 15 -2.87 -30.00 15.16
N ILE A 16 -4.16 -30.04 15.49
CA ILE A 16 -5.20 -29.24 14.81
C ILE A 16 -4.81 -27.75 14.78
N ASN A 17 -4.20 -27.26 15.85
CA ASN A 17 -3.77 -25.87 15.96
C ASN A 17 -2.64 -25.51 14.98
N GLU A 18 -1.69 -26.44 14.75
CA GLU A 18 -0.64 -26.27 13.73
C GLU A 18 -1.22 -26.33 12.32
N MET A 19 -2.14 -27.27 12.03
CA MET A 19 -2.85 -27.29 10.75
C MET A 19 -3.58 -25.97 10.49
N LEU A 20 -4.32 -25.46 11.49
CA LEU A 20 -5.05 -24.20 11.37
C LEU A 20 -4.12 -23.00 11.13
N LYS A 21 -3.01 -22.89 11.86
CA LYS A 21 -2.03 -21.80 11.65
C LYS A 21 -1.51 -21.79 10.22
N ASN A 22 -1.07 -22.94 9.72
CA ASN A 22 -0.52 -23.02 8.38
C ASN A 22 -1.57 -22.77 7.30
N CYS A 23 -2.81 -23.26 7.47
CA CYS A 23 -3.90 -22.93 6.57
C CYS A 23 -4.21 -21.41 6.53
N MET A 24 -4.07 -20.71 7.65
CA MET A 24 -4.25 -19.26 7.71
C MET A 24 -3.06 -18.49 7.11
N ASP A 25 -1.84 -18.96 7.32
CA ASP A 25 -0.62 -18.33 6.82
C ASP A 25 -0.50 -18.44 5.28
N HIS A 26 -0.93 -19.59 4.74
CA HIS A 26 -0.98 -19.90 3.31
C HIS A 26 -2.31 -19.55 2.63
N LYS A 27 -3.20 -18.83 3.32
CA LYS A 27 -4.40 -18.30 2.68
C LYS A 27 -3.97 -17.22 1.69
N ASP A 28 -3.72 -17.64 0.47
CA ASP A 28 -3.52 -16.74 -0.66
C ASP A 28 -4.83 -16.02 -0.90
N ILE A 29 -4.80 -14.72 -0.64
CA ILE A 29 -5.93 -13.85 -0.87
C ILE A 29 -5.91 -13.59 -2.37
N ASN A 30 -6.88 -14.16 -3.08
CA ASN A 30 -7.00 -13.99 -4.54
C ASN A 30 -6.85 -12.50 -4.91
N GLY A 31 -5.84 -12.18 -5.72
CA GLY A 31 -5.54 -10.82 -6.17
C GLY A 31 -4.51 -10.04 -5.35
N LEU A 32 -3.96 -10.59 -4.26
CA LEU A 32 -2.85 -9.97 -3.54
C LEU A 32 -1.50 -10.43 -4.13
N PRO A 33 -0.68 -9.52 -4.68
CA PRO A 33 0.63 -9.88 -5.24
C PRO A 33 1.65 -10.20 -4.15
N SER A 34 2.81 -10.75 -4.55
CA SER A 34 3.93 -10.99 -3.64
C SER A 34 4.43 -9.68 -3.02
N ILE A 35 5.11 -9.75 -1.86
CA ILE A 35 5.60 -8.55 -1.16
C ILE A 35 6.58 -7.75 -2.03
N ARG A 36 7.43 -8.44 -2.78
CA ARG A 36 8.38 -7.79 -3.69
C ARG A 36 7.66 -7.10 -4.85
N ASP A 37 6.65 -7.74 -5.41
CA ASP A 37 5.85 -7.16 -6.49
C ASP A 37 5.03 -5.98 -6.00
N ALA A 38 4.40 -6.09 -4.83
CA ALA A 38 3.66 -5.00 -4.18
C ALA A 38 4.57 -3.79 -3.90
N TYR A 39 5.81 -4.04 -3.45
CA TYR A 39 6.79 -2.98 -3.22
C TYR A 39 7.22 -2.32 -4.55
N ASN A 40 7.46 -3.12 -5.58
CA ASN A 40 7.79 -2.64 -6.92
C ASN A 40 6.64 -1.81 -7.51
N GLU A 41 5.40 -2.24 -7.33
CA GLU A 41 4.19 -1.52 -7.73
C GLU A 41 4.08 -0.16 -7.02
N CYS A 42 4.35 -0.12 -5.70
CA CYS A 42 4.44 1.13 -4.95
C CYS A 42 5.47 2.09 -5.54
N ARG A 43 6.67 1.59 -5.88
CA ARG A 43 7.75 2.38 -6.49
C ARG A 43 7.40 2.91 -7.88
N LYS A 44 6.69 2.11 -8.68
CA LYS A 44 6.26 2.47 -10.04
C LYS A 44 5.09 3.46 -10.07
N SER A 45 4.34 3.59 -8.97
CA SER A 45 3.18 4.48 -8.93
C SER A 45 3.58 5.97 -8.94
N PHE A 46 2.74 6.79 -9.58
CA PHE A 46 2.94 8.23 -9.76
C PHE A 46 1.83 9.05 -9.10
N SER A 47 2.09 10.33 -8.82
CA SER A 47 1.08 11.25 -8.28
C SER A 47 0.13 11.71 -9.40
N PRO A 48 -1.21 11.71 -9.21
CA PRO A 48 -1.96 11.32 -8.02
C PRO A 48 -2.10 9.80 -7.87
N ARG A 49 -1.57 9.24 -6.78
CA ARG A 49 -1.47 7.78 -6.56
C ARG A 49 -2.81 7.08 -6.38
N GLN A 50 -3.90 7.81 -6.18
CA GLN A 50 -5.26 7.23 -6.11
C GLN A 50 -5.79 6.77 -7.47
N ASN A 51 -5.28 7.36 -8.56
CA ASN A 51 -5.72 7.04 -9.93
C ASN A 51 -4.88 5.93 -10.58
N PHE A 52 -3.85 5.44 -9.87
CA PHE A 52 -3.03 4.34 -10.33
C PHE A 52 -3.82 3.02 -10.35
N LYS A 53 -3.51 2.14 -11.30
CA LYS A 53 -4.14 0.81 -11.42
C LYS A 53 -3.51 -0.14 -10.41
N TRP A 54 -3.96 -0.07 -9.16
CA TRP A 54 -3.47 -0.95 -8.11
C TRP A 54 -3.97 -2.38 -8.28
N SER A 55 -3.09 -3.36 -8.13
CA SER A 55 -3.44 -4.80 -8.13
C SER A 55 -4.38 -5.10 -6.97
N HIS A 56 -4.13 -4.50 -5.80
CA HIS A 56 -4.99 -4.61 -4.64
C HIS A 56 -5.03 -3.28 -3.86
N PRO A 57 -6.22 -2.80 -3.43
CA PRO A 57 -6.36 -1.55 -2.67
C PRO A 57 -5.48 -1.45 -1.42
N MET A 58 -5.22 -2.58 -0.76
CA MET A 58 -4.33 -2.68 0.39
C MET A 58 -2.94 -2.09 0.11
N ILE A 59 -2.39 -2.31 -1.09
CA ILE A 59 -1.03 -1.89 -1.46
C ILE A 59 -0.91 -0.37 -1.39
N TYR A 60 -1.93 0.35 -1.87
CA TYR A 60 -2.01 1.80 -1.75
C TYR A 60 -1.96 2.26 -0.29
N HIS A 61 -2.72 1.60 0.60
CA HIS A 61 -2.74 1.98 2.02
C HIS A 61 -1.41 1.69 2.72
N VAL A 62 -0.77 0.55 2.42
CA VAL A 62 0.55 0.20 2.96
C VAL A 62 1.58 1.23 2.50
N GLY A 63 1.62 1.56 1.21
CA GLY A 63 2.54 2.56 0.67
C GLY A 63 2.30 3.96 1.24
N ARG A 64 1.04 4.32 1.50
CA ARG A 64 0.67 5.57 2.17
C ARG A 64 1.18 5.63 3.61
N GLU A 65 1.12 4.53 4.34
CA GLU A 65 1.59 4.49 5.73
C GLU A 65 3.12 4.52 5.84
N VAL A 66 3.81 3.74 5.01
CA VAL A 66 5.29 3.77 4.97
C VAL A 66 5.79 5.14 4.52
N GLY A 67 5.06 5.76 3.60
CA GLY A 67 5.38 7.08 3.05
C GLY A 67 6.05 6.96 1.69
N TRP A 68 5.42 7.59 0.71
CA TRP A 68 5.85 7.56 -0.69
C TRP A 68 7.26 8.12 -0.92
N SER A 69 7.66 9.13 -0.16
CA SER A 69 9.00 9.72 -0.23
C SER A 69 10.08 8.69 0.15
N LYS A 70 9.84 7.91 1.22
CA LYS A 70 10.75 6.84 1.65
C LYS A 70 10.84 5.73 0.62
N ILE A 71 9.70 5.29 0.08
CA ILE A 71 9.66 4.22 -0.93
C ILE A 71 10.44 4.62 -2.20
N ASN A 72 10.40 5.91 -2.55
CA ASN A 72 11.14 6.42 -3.69
C ASN A 72 12.65 6.53 -3.44
N SER A 73 13.10 6.74 -2.19
CA SER A 73 14.52 7.00 -1.87
C SER A 73 15.44 5.77 -1.79
N SER A 74 15.04 4.64 -2.39
CA SER A 74 15.85 3.42 -2.63
C SER A 74 16.71 2.88 -1.48
N ASN A 75 16.30 3.06 -0.22
CA ASN A 75 17.04 2.54 0.92
C ASN A 75 16.63 1.08 1.22
N THR A 76 17.60 0.23 1.58
CA THR A 76 17.36 -1.17 1.96
C THR A 76 16.45 -1.28 3.20
N ASN A 77 16.60 -0.36 4.16
CA ASN A 77 15.75 -0.28 5.35
C ASN A 77 14.27 -0.06 5.01
N THR A 78 13.96 0.65 3.93
CA THR A 78 12.58 0.94 3.54
C THR A 78 11.82 -0.31 3.11
N PHE A 79 12.49 -1.30 2.50
CA PHE A 79 11.84 -2.56 2.15
C PHE A 79 11.42 -3.35 3.41
N ASN A 80 12.24 -3.33 4.46
CA ASN A 80 11.91 -4.00 5.72
C ASN A 80 10.74 -3.30 6.44
N GLU A 81 10.72 -1.96 6.47
CA GLU A 81 9.57 -1.20 6.97
C GLU A 81 8.30 -1.55 6.20
N PHE A 82 8.38 -1.57 4.86
CA PHE A 82 7.26 -1.95 4.01
C PHE A 82 6.78 -3.38 4.27
N LYS A 83 7.71 -4.34 4.39
CA LYS A 83 7.41 -5.74 4.68
C LYS A 83 6.61 -5.88 5.98
N ASN A 84 7.04 -5.19 7.03
CA ASN A 84 6.36 -5.22 8.33
C ASN A 84 4.93 -4.68 8.22
N GLN A 85 4.74 -3.55 7.54
CA GLN A 85 3.41 -2.97 7.33
C GLN A 85 2.53 -3.85 6.44
N PHE A 86 3.10 -4.43 5.38
CA PHE A 86 2.37 -5.33 4.50
C PHE A 86 1.78 -6.52 5.26
N TYR A 87 2.56 -7.19 6.11
CA TYR A 87 2.03 -8.32 6.90
C TYR A 87 0.99 -7.87 7.93
N ARG A 88 1.15 -6.69 8.53
CA ARG A 88 0.14 -6.13 9.42
C ARG A 88 -1.20 -5.95 8.70
N PHE A 89 -1.17 -5.37 7.50
CA PHE A 89 -2.37 -5.18 6.67
C PHE A 89 -2.94 -6.50 6.15
N LYS A 90 -2.09 -7.46 5.77
CA LYS A 90 -2.53 -8.80 5.37
C LYS A 90 -3.33 -9.46 6.51
N LYS A 91 -2.85 -9.36 7.76
CA LYS A 91 -3.59 -9.87 8.94
C LYS A 91 -4.94 -9.18 9.12
N GLU A 92 -5.01 -7.87 8.93
CA GLU A 92 -6.29 -7.14 8.99
C GLU A 92 -7.25 -7.54 7.86
N LEU A 93 -6.72 -7.75 6.65
CA LEU A 93 -7.49 -8.23 5.50
C LEU A 93 -8.08 -9.62 5.77
N LEU A 94 -7.29 -10.53 6.35
CA LEU A 94 -7.75 -11.87 6.75
C LEU A 94 -8.84 -11.83 7.84
N LYS A 95 -8.86 -10.78 8.68
CA LYS A 95 -9.93 -10.52 9.66
C LYS A 95 -11.20 -9.94 9.02
N GLY A 96 -11.22 -9.70 7.71
CA GLY A 96 -12.38 -9.16 6.98
C GLY A 96 -12.40 -7.64 6.81
N LYS A 97 -11.27 -6.95 7.06
CA LYS A 97 -11.18 -5.50 6.81
C LYS A 97 -11.17 -5.23 5.30
N ASN A 98 -12.11 -4.41 4.83
CA ASN A 98 -12.17 -3.98 3.43
C ASN A 98 -11.38 -2.70 3.21
N PHE A 99 -10.46 -2.73 2.24
CA PHE A 99 -9.70 -1.55 1.81
C PHE A 99 -10.35 -0.94 0.56
N LYS A 100 -10.65 0.35 0.60
CA LYS A 100 -11.22 1.10 -0.52
C LYS A 100 -10.38 2.34 -0.78
N ILE A 101 -10.02 2.56 -2.04
CA ILE A 101 -9.37 3.79 -2.49
C ILE A 101 -10.47 4.74 -2.96
N SER A 102 -10.72 5.82 -2.22
CA SER A 102 -11.52 6.93 -2.74
C SER A 102 -10.72 7.62 -3.83
N LYS A 103 -11.13 7.48 -5.09
CA LYS A 103 -10.59 8.31 -6.17
C LYS A 103 -10.98 9.75 -5.88
N ILE A 104 -9.99 10.63 -5.81
CA ILE A 104 -10.26 12.06 -5.93
C ILE A 104 -10.71 12.23 -7.38
N VAL A 105 -12.02 12.31 -7.60
CA VAL A 105 -12.53 13.01 -8.76
C VAL A 105 -11.95 14.41 -8.61
N PRO A 106 -11.19 14.94 -9.59
CA PRO A 106 -10.81 16.34 -9.53
C PRO A 106 -12.10 17.10 -9.33
N SER A 107 -12.32 17.68 -8.13
CA SER A 107 -13.32 18.72 -8.04
C SER A 107 -12.86 19.72 -9.08
N GLU A 108 -13.77 20.15 -9.96
CA GLU A 108 -13.55 21.30 -10.80
C GLU A 108 -13.50 22.57 -9.94
N GLU A 109 -12.79 22.55 -8.81
CA GLU A 109 -12.23 23.74 -8.22
C GLU A 109 -11.22 24.26 -9.23
N LYS A 110 -11.77 24.99 -10.21
CA LYS A 110 -11.07 25.82 -11.17
C LYS A 110 -9.90 26.41 -10.43
N ARG A 111 -8.69 25.88 -10.67
CA ARG A 111 -7.46 26.42 -10.09
C ARG A 111 -7.55 27.92 -10.35
N LYS A 112 -7.72 28.71 -9.29
CA LYS A 112 -7.91 30.17 -9.44
C LYS A 112 -6.74 30.64 -10.29
N LYS A 113 -7.03 31.18 -11.47
CA LYS A 113 -5.98 31.67 -12.37
C LYS A 113 -5.16 32.66 -11.57
N PHE A 114 -3.83 32.58 -11.72
CA PHE A 114 -2.92 33.51 -11.06
C PHE A 114 -3.37 34.94 -11.32
N ASN A 115 -3.73 35.66 -10.26
CA ASN A 115 -4.21 37.03 -10.37
C ASN A 115 -3.00 37.97 -10.42
N LYS A 116 -2.63 38.39 -11.63
CA LYS A 116 -1.48 39.27 -11.87
C LYS A 116 -1.64 40.61 -11.15
N ASN A 117 -2.84 41.17 -11.13
CA ASN A 117 -3.11 42.48 -10.53
C ASN A 117 -2.90 42.44 -9.01
N LEU A 118 -3.37 41.38 -8.35
CA LEU A 118 -3.14 41.17 -6.92
C LEU A 118 -1.64 41.02 -6.60
N PHE A 119 -0.88 40.38 -7.49
CA PHE A 119 0.56 40.24 -7.32
C PHE A 119 1.30 41.58 -7.45
N GLU A 120 0.91 42.43 -8.41
CA GLU A 120 1.46 43.78 -8.57
C GLU A 120 1.11 44.70 -7.40
N GLU A 121 -0.14 44.66 -6.89
CA GLU A 121 -0.54 45.41 -5.69
C GLU A 121 0.29 45.05 -4.45
N LEU A 122 0.55 43.75 -4.26
CA LEU A 122 1.36 43.27 -3.13
C LEU A 122 2.84 43.66 -3.28
N ARG A 123 3.34 43.71 -4.52
CA ARG A 123 4.71 44.10 -4.84
C ARG A 123 4.96 45.58 -4.52
N GLU A 124 4.05 46.45 -4.95
CA GLU A 124 4.06 47.88 -4.63
C GLU A 124 3.97 48.13 -3.12
N LYS A 125 3.07 47.42 -2.43
CA LYS A 125 2.87 47.56 -0.97
C LYS A 125 4.11 47.20 -0.15
N HIS A 126 4.88 46.21 -0.61
CA HIS A 126 6.08 45.74 0.09
C HIS A 126 7.41 46.29 -0.49
N LYS A 127 7.36 47.20 -1.49
CA LYS A 127 8.53 47.85 -2.13
C LYS A 127 9.61 46.86 -2.60
N ILE A 128 9.21 45.85 -3.38
CA ILE A 128 10.10 44.87 -4.05
C ILE A 128 9.94 45.00 -5.56
#